data_AF-A0A6L6X0T7-F1
#
_entry.id   AF-A0A6L6X0T7-F1
#
_cell.length_a   1.000
_cell.length_b   1.000
_cell.length_c   1.000
_cell.angle_alpha   90.00
_cell.angle_beta   90.00
_cell.angle_gamma   90.00
#
_symmetry.space_group_name_H-M   'P 1'
#
loop_
_entity.id
_entity.type
_entity.pdbx_description
1 polymer ?
#
loop_
_entity_poly.entity_id
_entity_poly.type
_entity_poly.pdbx_seq_one_letter_code
_entity_poly.pdbx_strand_id
1 'polypeptide(L)'
;MSRLGRPFADEAEATRAVALLEDASALVCDYCGTDFRQPEWAAVPGAVKAAVCSEVIRWLSVSPGTVMEKTGDLQVQYAQSAYDSGLSRAAKSMLSKYRKRLSTISLSIPKGDQDGAV
;
A
#
# COMPACT_ATOMS: atom_id res chain seq x y z
N MET A 1 5.43 0.18 -24.63
CA MET A 1 5.88 1.55 -24.31
C MET A 1 5.77 1.77 -22.80
N SER A 2 6.90 1.87 -22.10
CA SER A 2 6.94 2.27 -20.68
C SER A 2 6.53 3.74 -20.56
N ARG A 3 5.72 4.10 -19.56
CA ARG A 3 5.26 5.50 -19.34
C ARG A 3 6.40 6.52 -19.19
N LEU A 4 7.60 6.04 -18.89
CA LEU A 4 8.80 6.87 -18.67
C LEU A 4 9.57 7.18 -19.96
N GLY A 5 9.20 6.62 -21.12
CA GLY A 5 9.86 6.88 -22.40
C GLY A 5 11.31 6.40 -22.50
N ARG A 6 11.89 5.87 -21.41
CA ARG A 6 13.19 5.22 -21.37
C ARG A 6 13.05 3.74 -20.98
N PRO A 7 13.87 2.84 -21.55
CA PRO A 7 14.02 1.50 -21.00
C PRO A 7 14.70 1.56 -19.61
N PHE A 8 14.55 0.50 -18.83
CA PHE A 8 15.40 0.31 -17.66
C PHE A 8 16.87 0.22 -18.11
N ALA A 9 17.77 0.84 -17.36
CA ALA A 9 19.19 0.92 -17.69
C ALA A 9 19.87 -0.45 -17.57
N ASP A 10 19.45 -1.27 -16.61
CA ASP A 10 19.94 -2.62 -16.39
C ASP A 10 18.85 -3.54 -15.78
N GLU A 11 19.16 -4.84 -15.73
CA GLU A 11 18.28 -5.86 -15.15
C GLU A 11 18.05 -5.62 -13.65
N ALA A 12 19.05 -5.12 -12.93
CA ALA A 12 18.92 -4.83 -11.51
C ALA A 12 17.92 -3.70 -11.23
N GLU A 13 17.82 -2.66 -12.08
CA GLU A 13 16.82 -1.61 -12.00
C GLU A 13 15.42 -2.19 -12.24
N ALA A 14 15.27 -3.08 -13.22
CA ALA A 14 14.01 -3.77 -13.48
C ALA A 14 13.58 -4.64 -12.29
N THR A 15 14.49 -5.45 -11.73
CA THR A 15 14.24 -6.28 -10.55
C THR A 15 13.84 -5.43 -9.34
N ARG A 16 14.54 -4.31 -9.09
CA ARG A 16 14.17 -3.38 -8.00
C ARG A 16 12.79 -2.77 -8.23
N ALA A 17 12.46 -2.37 -9.45
CA ALA A 17 11.15 -1.81 -9.77
C ALA A 17 10.02 -2.83 -9.54
N VAL A 18 10.23 -4.10 -9.89
CA VAL A 18 9.27 -5.18 -9.64
C VAL A 18 9.09 -5.40 -8.13
N ALA A 19 10.18 -5.51 -7.37
CA ALA A 19 10.11 -5.67 -5.91
C ALA A 19 9.31 -4.53 -5.24
N LEU A 20 9.58 -3.28 -5.62
CA LEU A 20 8.84 -2.13 -5.09
C LEU A 20 7.34 -2.16 -5.45
N LEU A 21 7.00 -2.62 -6.65
CA LEU A 21 5.60 -2.78 -7.05
C LEU A 21 4.91 -3.88 -6.26
N GLU A 22 5.59 -4.99 -5.99
CA GLU A 22 5.06 -6.10 -5.17
C GLU A 22 4.84 -5.65 -3.72
N ASP A 23 5.81 -4.99 -3.12
CA ASP A 23 5.73 -4.46 -1.75
C ASP A 23 4.59 -3.45 -1.60
N ALA A 24 4.50 -2.48 -2.52
CA ALA A 24 3.43 -1.49 -2.50
C ALA A 24 2.06 -2.14 -2.71
N SER A 25 1.97 -3.16 -3.57
CA SER A 25 0.72 -3.90 -3.80
C SER A 25 0.30 -4.69 -2.55
N ALA A 26 1.24 -5.30 -1.84
CA ALA A 26 0.99 -6.02 -0.60
C ALA A 26 0.43 -5.09 0.49
N LEU A 27 1.03 -3.91 0.66
CA LEU A 27 0.53 -2.90 1.61
C LEU A 27 -0.89 -2.42 1.27
N VAL A 28 -1.21 -2.27 -0.01
CA VAL A 28 -2.57 -1.93 -0.45
C VAL A 28 -3.56 -3.05 -0.16
N CYS A 29 -3.17 -4.31 -0.40
CA CYS A 29 -4.04 -5.46 -0.11
C CYS A 29 -4.31 -5.59 1.39
N ASP A 30 -3.28 -5.41 2.23
CA ASP A 30 -3.40 -5.42 3.69
C ASP A 30 -4.32 -4.29 4.19
N TYR A 31 -4.09 -3.06 3.72
CA TYR A 31 -4.93 -1.91 4.09
C TYR A 31 -6.39 -2.07 3.68
N CYS A 32 -6.65 -2.60 2.48
CA CYS A 32 -8.00 -2.79 1.97
C CYS A 32 -8.68 -4.07 2.51
N GLY A 33 -7.89 -5.05 2.97
CA GLY A 33 -8.36 -6.37 3.38
C GLY A 33 -8.84 -7.24 2.21
N THR A 34 -8.33 -7.01 0.99
CA THR A 34 -8.73 -7.73 -0.23
C THR A 34 -7.62 -7.68 -1.27
N ASP A 35 -7.48 -8.75 -2.06
CA ASP A 35 -6.61 -8.75 -3.25
C ASP A 35 -7.45 -8.45 -4.49
N PHE A 36 -7.10 -7.38 -5.21
CA PHE A 36 -7.82 -6.90 -6.39
C PHE A 36 -7.50 -7.71 -7.66
N ARG A 37 -6.62 -8.71 -7.59
CA ARG A 37 -6.30 -9.64 -8.67
C ARG A 37 -7.18 -10.89 -8.66
N GLN A 38 -8.00 -11.07 -7.63
CA GLN A 38 -8.88 -12.23 -7.54
C GLN A 38 -9.99 -12.18 -8.60
N PRO A 39 -10.54 -13.34 -9.01
CA PRO A 39 -11.52 -13.42 -10.10
C PRO A 39 -12.81 -12.61 -9.89
N GLU A 40 -13.18 -12.26 -8.64
CA GLU A 40 -14.35 -11.43 -8.38
C GLU A 40 -14.19 -9.98 -8.90
N TRP A 41 -12.96 -9.55 -9.18
CA TRP A 41 -12.68 -8.25 -9.77
C TRP A 41 -12.47 -8.39 -11.28
N ALA A 42 -13.37 -7.81 -12.07
CA ALA A 42 -13.21 -7.77 -13.53
C ALA A 42 -11.90 -7.08 -13.98
N ALA A 43 -11.43 -6.10 -13.20
CA ALA A 43 -10.13 -5.48 -13.36
C ALA A 43 -9.71 -4.75 -12.07
N VAL A 44 -8.40 -4.62 -11.86
CA VAL A 44 -7.85 -3.80 -10.77
C VAL A 44 -8.29 -2.33 -10.96
N PRO A 45 -8.97 -1.71 -9.97
CA PRO A 45 -9.43 -0.33 -10.08
C PRO A 45 -8.31 0.67 -10.35
N GLY A 46 -8.61 1.73 -11.12
CA GLY A 46 -7.63 2.77 -11.44
C GLY A 46 -7.06 3.47 -10.21
N ALA A 47 -7.88 3.68 -9.17
CA ALA A 47 -7.45 4.26 -7.90
C ALA A 47 -6.41 3.39 -7.17
N VAL A 48 -6.55 2.06 -7.24
CA VAL A 48 -5.59 1.11 -6.65
C VAL A 48 -4.25 1.19 -7.39
N LYS A 49 -4.27 1.20 -8.72
CA LYS A 49 -3.05 1.37 -9.53
C LYS A 49 -2.36 2.72 -9.25
N ALA A 50 -3.14 3.79 -9.15
CA ALA A 50 -2.61 5.12 -8.85
C ALA A 50 -1.96 5.18 -7.46
N ALA A 51 -2.59 4.57 -6.44
CA ALA A 51 -2.04 4.48 -5.10
C ALA A 51 -0.69 3.74 -5.08
N VAL A 52 -0.62 2.55 -5.69
CA VAL A 52 0.62 1.77 -5.81
C VAL A 52 1.70 2.58 -6.52
N CYS A 53 1.40 3.19 -7.67
CA CYS A 53 2.35 4.02 -8.39
C CYS A 53 2.85 5.22 -7.55
N SER A 54 1.97 5.87 -6.80
CA SER A 54 2.36 7.01 -5.96
C SER A 54 3.30 6.62 -4.82
N GLU A 55 3.11 5.43 -4.23
CA GLU A 55 4.03 4.92 -3.21
C GLU A 55 5.38 4.54 -3.80
N VAL A 56 5.41 3.85 -4.93
CA VAL A 56 6.67 3.50 -5.61
C VAL A 56 7.46 4.75 -5.98
N ILE A 57 6.81 5.78 -6.53
CA ILE A 57 7.47 7.06 -6.82
C ILE A 57 8.01 7.71 -5.55
N ARG A 58 7.23 7.68 -4.46
CA ARG A 58 7.66 8.23 -3.17
C ARG A 58 8.89 7.49 -2.64
N TRP A 59 8.88 6.16 -2.66
CA TRP A 59 10.01 5.34 -2.20
C TRP A 59 11.26 5.54 -3.04
N LEU A 60 11.12 5.66 -4.36
CA LEU A 60 12.23 5.98 -5.26
C LEU A 60 12.76 7.40 -5.08
N SER A 61 11.91 8.34 -4.65
CA SER A 61 12.30 9.73 -4.40
C SER A 61 13.09 9.90 -3.10
N VAL A 62 13.01 8.94 -2.17
CA VAL A 62 13.87 8.90 -0.98
C VAL A 62 15.26 8.42 -1.40
N SER A 63 16.15 9.35 -1.77
CA SER A 63 17.52 9.01 -2.16
C SER A 63 18.31 8.41 -0.98
N PRO A 64 18.92 7.23 -1.11
CA PRO A 64 19.89 6.73 -0.14
C PRO A 64 21.21 7.48 -0.37
N GLY A 65 21.35 8.64 0.26
CA GLY A 65 22.54 9.47 0.08
C GLY A 65 22.33 10.94 0.41
N THR A 66 21.61 11.24 1.48
CA THR A 66 21.58 12.61 2.00
C THR A 66 23.01 12.98 2.38
N VAL A 67 23.66 13.80 1.55
CA VAL A 67 24.96 14.38 1.86
C VAL A 67 24.76 15.26 3.09
N MET A 68 25.36 14.87 4.21
CA MET A 68 25.44 15.73 5.37
C MET A 68 26.30 16.93 5.00
N GLU A 69 25.68 18.07 4.73
CA GLU A 69 26.42 19.32 4.63
C GLU A 69 26.54 19.91 6.03
N LYS A 70 27.76 19.85 6.60
CA LYS A 70 28.05 20.42 7.91
C LYS A 70 28.43 21.90 7.73
N THR A 71 27.45 22.79 7.76
CA THR A 71 27.68 24.25 7.79
C THR A 71 27.67 24.73 9.24
N GLY A 72 28.83 24.75 9.89
CA GLY A 72 28.97 25.22 11.28
C GLY A 72 28.33 24.31 12.33
N ASP A 73 27.66 24.90 13.32
CA ASP A 73 26.96 24.20 14.43
C ASP A 73 25.50 23.80 14.11
N LEU A 74 25.01 24.17 12.92
CA LEU A 74 23.63 23.86 12.51
C LEU A 74 23.60 22.54 11.73
N GLN A 75 23.22 21.46 12.41
CA GLN A 75 22.87 20.20 11.74
C GLN A 75 21.46 20.32 11.15
N VAL A 76 21.36 20.61 9.85
CA VAL A 76 20.07 20.54 9.14
C VAL A 76 19.94 19.15 8.53
N GLN A 77 19.22 18.28 9.22
CA GLN A 77 18.86 16.96 8.71
C GLN A 77 17.71 17.11 7.69
N TYR A 78 18.05 17.24 6.40
CA TYR A 78 17.07 17.26 5.30
C TYR A 78 16.46 15.88 4.99
N ALA A 79 16.91 14.83 5.69
CA ALA A 79 16.28 13.53 5.59
C ALA A 79 15.01 13.54 6.44
N GLN A 80 13.84 13.59 5.80
CA GLN A 80 12.70 12.89 6.40
C GLN A 80 13.19 11.46 6.63
N SER A 81 13.31 11.05 7.89
CA SER A 81 13.44 9.65 8.26
C SER A 81 12.16 8.94 7.82
N ALA A 82 12.02 8.72 6.51
CA ALA A 82 10.91 8.03 5.91
C ALA A 82 11.18 6.52 5.98
N TYR A 83 11.47 6.03 7.19
CA TYR A 83 11.34 4.62 7.54
C TYR A 83 9.88 4.27 7.88
N ASP A 84 8.92 5.13 7.52
CA ASP A 84 7.51 4.78 7.63
C ASP A 84 7.21 3.77 6.50
N SER A 85 7.40 2.49 6.82
CA SER A 85 7.24 1.32 5.95
C SER A 85 5.79 1.06 5.53
N GLY A 86 4.94 2.09 5.57
CA GLY A 86 3.51 2.02 5.32
C GLY A 86 3.02 2.95 4.22
N LEU A 87 1.75 2.78 3.86
CA LEU A 87 1.06 3.65 2.90
C LEU A 87 1.02 5.10 3.40
N SER A 88 1.28 6.03 2.50
CA SER A 88 1.13 7.46 2.76
C SER A 88 -0.31 7.84 3.11
N ARG A 89 -0.47 9.00 3.75
CA ARG A 89 -1.80 9.57 4.04
C ARG A 89 -2.64 9.78 2.76
N ALA A 90 -1.99 10.20 1.67
CA ALA A 90 -2.66 10.41 0.40
C ALA A 90 -3.21 9.09 -0.18
N ALA A 91 -2.39 8.02 -0.17
CA ALA A 91 -2.83 6.69 -0.58
C ALA A 91 -3.96 6.16 0.31
N LYS A 92 -3.85 6.28 1.64
CA LYS A 92 -4.90 5.88 2.58
C LYS A 92 -6.22 6.61 2.34
N SER A 93 -6.17 7.90 2.02
CA SER A 93 -7.35 8.70 1.65
C SER A 93 -7.98 8.20 0.35
N MET A 94 -7.16 7.91 -0.67
CA MET A 94 -7.62 7.39 -1.96
C MET A 94 -8.25 6.00 -1.85
N LEU A 95 -7.70 5.14 -0.99
CA LEU A 95 -8.12 3.76 -0.77
C LEU A 95 -9.23 3.61 0.27
N SER A 96 -9.60 4.68 0.98
CA SER A 96 -10.58 4.66 2.06
C SER A 96 -11.93 4.03 1.68
N LYS A 97 -12.32 4.10 0.41
CA LYS A 97 -13.55 3.52 -0.15
C LYS A 97 -13.50 1.99 -0.30
N TYR A 98 -12.30 1.44 -0.50
CA TYR A 98 -12.10 0.01 -0.72
C TYR A 98 -11.79 -0.75 0.57
N ARG A 99 -11.54 -0.02 1.67
CA ARG A 99 -11.25 -0.61 2.96
C ARG A 99 -12.50 -1.27 3.55
N LYS A 100 -12.41 -2.57 3.82
CA LYS A 100 -13.42 -3.29 4.61
C LYS A 100 -13.57 -2.61 5.98
N ARG A 101 -14.75 -2.07 6.27
CA ARG A 101 -15.07 -1.53 7.59
C ARG A 101 -15.48 -2.70 8.48
N LEU A 102 -15.00 -2.71 9.72
CA LEU A 102 -15.49 -3.64 10.75
C LEU A 102 -16.99 -3.44 10.90
N SER A 103 -17.77 -4.44 10.49
CA SER A 103 -19.20 -4.53 10.80
C SER A 103 -19.38 -5.34 12.07
N THR A 104 -20.21 -4.84 12.98
CA THR A 104 -20.62 -5.61 14.17
C THR A 104 -21.55 -6.74 13.72
N ILE A 105 -21.16 -7.99 13.98
CA ILE A 105 -22.03 -9.15 13.75
C ILE A 105 -22.81 -9.38 15.04
N SER A 106 -24.12 -9.12 15.02
CA SER A 106 -25.02 -9.51 16.12
C SER A 106 -25.29 -11.01 16.04
N LEU A 107 -24.74 -11.77 16.98
CA LEU A 107 -25.03 -13.20 17.13
C LEU A 107 -26.30 -13.36 17.97
N SER A 108 -27.41 -13.75 17.33
CA SER A 108 -28.60 -14.25 18.05
C SER A 108 -28.47 -15.76 18.23
N ILE A 109 -28.45 -16.20 19.49
CA ILE A 109 -28.50 -17.63 19.84
C ILE A 109 -29.93 -18.11 19.55
N PRO A 110 -30.13 -19.11 18.66
CA PRO A 110 -31.46 -19.68 18.47
C PRO A 110 -31.92 -20.32 19.79
N LYS A 111 -33.06 -19.86 20.31
CA LYS A 111 -33.71 -20.40 21.50
C LYS A 111 -34.04 -21.86 21.22
N GLY A 112 -33.37 -22.75 21.95
CA GLY A 112 -33.54 -24.19 21.84
C GLY A 112 -35.00 -24.60 21.97
N ASP A 113 -35.44 -25.41 21.02
CA ASP A 113 -36.63 -26.24 21.04
C ASP A 113 -36.57 -27.13 22.29
N GLN A 114 -37.32 -26.75 23.32
CA GLN A 114 -37.58 -27.58 24.50
C GLN A 114 -39.06 -28.00 24.46
N ASP A 115 -39.47 -28.72 23.42
CA ASP A 115 -40.68 -29.53 23.48
C ASP A 115 -40.28 -30.97 23.81
N GLY A 116 -40.05 -31.17 25.11
CA GLY A 116 -39.93 -32.49 25.71
C GLY A 116 -41.30 -33.18 25.72
N ALA A 117 -41.33 -34.34 25.08
CA ALA A 117 -42.37 -35.34 25.24
C ALA A 117 -42.66 -35.65 26.72
N VAL A 118 -43.91 -35.50 27.14
CA VAL A 118 -44.71 -36.51 27.88
C VAL A 118 -46.20 -36.26 27.57
#